data_AF-A0A2P2K9U0-F1
#
_entry.id   AF-A0A2P2K9U0-F1
#
_cell.length_a   1.000
_cell.length_b   1.000
_cell.length_c   1.000
_cell.angle_alpha   90.00
_cell.angle_beta   90.00
_cell.angle_gamma   90.00
#
_symmetry.space_group_name_H-M   'P 1'
#
loop_
_entity.id
_entity.type
_entity.pdbx_description
1 polymer ?
#
loop_
_entity_poly.entity_id
_entity_poly.type
_entity_poly.pdbx_seq_one_letter_code
_entity_poly.pdbx_strand_id
1 'polypeptide(L)'
;MGLHVLVSVISTFVILEGLAPPLLVLASAPCHFPAIFNFGDSNSDTGGLSAVFGQAPPPDGETYFHSPAGRYCDGRLIVDFMAESFGLPHLSAYLDSVGSNFSHGANFATAGSTIRPQNTTLRQSGFSPISLDVQWNEFYDFHRRSQIVRCRGGVYEKLLPKAEDFSKALYAFDIGQNDITSGYFSNMSDSQVKAFIPDLISQFKDIVTWVYGQGGRSFWIHNTGPVGCLAYVLDRIPVLAAEVDRAGCATPFNEVAELFNRQLKDVVVQLRKELPEAALTYVDVYSLKYNLITHARKYGMHWPIL
;
A
#
# COMPACT_ATOMS: atom_id res chain seq x y z
N MET A 1 74.50 8.22 50.25
CA MET A 1 74.33 7.01 49.42
C MET A 1 72.84 6.78 49.28
N GLY A 2 72.32 6.89 48.03
CA GLY A 2 70.95 6.62 47.52
C GLY A 2 69.72 6.83 48.44
N LEU A 3 68.59 7.35 47.99
CA LEU A 3 67.95 7.15 46.69
C LEU A 3 66.75 8.13 46.63
N HIS A 4 66.56 8.80 45.50
CA HIS A 4 65.34 9.51 45.16
C HIS A 4 64.16 8.53 45.03
N VAL A 5 62.99 8.85 45.57
CA VAL A 5 61.69 8.57 44.91
C VAL A 5 60.69 9.68 45.24
N LEU A 6 60.13 10.22 44.18
CA LEU A 6 59.13 11.26 44.03
C LEU A 6 57.79 10.57 43.66
N VAL A 7 56.68 11.29 43.84
CA VAL A 7 55.35 11.13 43.18
C VAL A 7 54.43 10.02 43.74
N SER A 8 53.27 10.39 44.28
CA SER A 8 52.06 10.62 43.46
C SER A 8 50.82 10.76 44.34
N VAL A 9 50.18 11.93 44.28
CA VAL A 9 48.80 12.14 44.76
C VAL A 9 47.88 11.69 43.62
N ILE A 10 47.23 10.54 43.78
CA ILE A 10 46.15 10.13 42.86
C ILE A 10 44.85 10.71 43.43
N SER A 11 44.45 11.86 42.90
CA SER A 11 43.08 12.38 43.05
C SER A 11 42.16 11.61 42.11
N THR A 12 41.10 11.04 42.68
CA THR A 12 40.04 10.32 41.97
C THR A 12 39.19 11.33 41.17
N PHE A 13 39.29 11.29 39.84
CA PHE A 13 38.38 12.02 38.96
C PHE A 13 37.04 11.27 38.89
N VAL A 14 36.00 11.85 39.48
CA VAL A 14 34.60 11.47 39.21
C VAL A 14 34.20 12.13 37.90
N ILE A 15 34.09 11.35 36.82
CA ILE A 15 33.53 11.80 35.55
C ILE A 15 32.02 11.93 35.74
N LEU A 16 31.54 13.17 35.85
CA LEU A 16 30.12 13.50 35.79
C LEU A 16 29.73 13.48 34.31
N GLU A 17 29.22 12.34 33.81
CA GLU A 17 28.61 12.30 32.49
C GLU A 17 27.35 13.19 32.52
N GLY A 18 27.43 14.33 31.84
CA GLY A 18 26.31 15.21 31.62
C GLY A 18 25.26 14.51 30.77
N LEU A 19 24.10 14.24 31.37
CA LEU A 19 22.88 13.89 30.67
C LEU A 19 22.55 15.00 29.67
N ALA A 20 22.80 14.75 28.39
CA ALA A 20 22.25 15.58 27.32
C ALA A 20 20.72 15.58 27.47
N PRO A 21 20.06 16.75 27.44
CA PRO A 21 18.61 16.80 27.48
C PRO A 21 18.07 16.02 26.27
N PRO A 22 16.95 15.28 26.43
CA PRO A 22 16.35 14.57 25.31
C PRO A 22 16.08 15.58 24.20
N LEU A 23 16.54 15.25 22.99
CA LEU A 23 16.18 15.99 21.78
C LEU A 23 14.66 16.13 21.79
N LEU A 24 14.17 17.35 22.03
CA LEU A 24 12.81 17.70 21.69
C LEU A 24 12.71 17.46 20.18
N VAL A 25 12.06 16.34 19.81
CA VAL A 25 11.51 16.19 18.48
C VAL A 25 10.58 17.38 18.31
N LEU A 26 11.08 18.44 17.67
CA LEU A 26 10.24 19.51 17.15
C LEU A 26 9.14 18.79 16.39
N ALA A 27 7.90 18.90 16.86
CA ALA A 27 6.75 18.37 16.14
C ALA A 27 6.90 18.84 14.69
N SER A 28 7.16 17.91 13.78
CA SER A 28 7.24 18.23 12.36
C SER A 28 5.95 18.95 12.02
N ALA A 29 6.03 20.04 11.26
CA ALA A 29 4.83 20.66 10.71
C ALA A 29 3.91 19.56 10.16
N PRO A 30 2.58 19.64 10.36
CA PRO A 30 1.66 18.62 9.88
C PRO A 30 1.97 18.30 8.41
N CYS A 31 2.18 17.02 8.08
CA CYS A 31 2.33 16.60 6.70
C CYS A 31 1.07 17.00 5.94
N HIS A 32 1.19 17.96 5.03
CA HIS A 32 0.07 18.46 4.25
C HIS A 32 0.25 18.02 2.79
N PHE A 33 -0.64 17.17 2.32
CA PHE A 33 -0.72 16.72 0.94
C PHE A 33 -1.93 17.38 0.26
N PRO A 34 -1.77 18.09 -0.88
CA PRO A 34 -2.90 18.69 -1.59
C PRO A 34 -3.70 17.66 -2.41
N ALA A 35 -3.11 16.49 -2.68
CA ALA A 35 -3.70 15.42 -3.45
C ALA A 35 -3.14 14.04 -3.05
N ILE A 36 -3.91 12.99 -3.33
CA ILE A 36 -3.48 11.59 -3.23
C ILE A 36 -3.64 10.92 -4.59
N PHE A 37 -2.59 10.26 -5.07
CA PHE A 37 -2.66 9.37 -6.22
C PHE A 37 -2.46 7.94 -5.74
N ASN A 38 -3.50 7.12 -5.84
CA ASN A 38 -3.50 5.77 -5.29
C ASN A 38 -3.40 4.71 -6.40
N PHE A 39 -2.56 3.71 -6.18
CA PHE A 39 -2.39 2.52 -7.02
C PHE A 39 -2.62 1.31 -6.14
N GLY A 40 -3.24 0.27 -6.67
CA GLY A 40 -3.50 -0.90 -5.84
C GLY A 40 -4.51 -1.89 -6.35
N ASP A 41 -4.97 -2.70 -5.42
CA ASP A 41 -6.01 -3.68 -5.64
C ASP A 41 -7.31 -3.37 -4.89
N SER A 42 -8.11 -4.40 -4.59
CA SER A 42 -9.39 -4.30 -3.90
C SER A 42 -9.31 -3.66 -2.51
N ASN A 43 -8.15 -3.69 -1.85
CA ASN A 43 -7.98 -3.04 -0.53
C ASN A 43 -8.12 -1.52 -0.61
N SER A 44 -7.96 -0.94 -1.80
CA SER A 44 -8.02 0.50 -2.03
C SER A 44 -8.86 0.91 -3.24
N ASP A 45 -9.49 -0.02 -3.97
CA ASP A 45 -10.34 0.27 -5.14
C ASP A 45 -11.63 1.02 -4.76
N THR A 46 -11.77 2.27 -5.22
CA THR A 46 -12.94 3.12 -4.99
C THR A 46 -14.00 3.05 -6.09
N GLY A 47 -13.89 2.13 -7.05
CA GLY A 47 -14.85 1.98 -8.16
C GLY A 47 -14.25 1.58 -9.51
N GLY A 48 -12.94 1.44 -9.62
CA GLY A 48 -12.21 1.15 -10.85
C GLY A 48 -12.64 -0.16 -11.52
N LEU A 49 -12.72 -1.27 -10.78
CA LEU A 49 -13.23 -2.51 -11.38
C LEU A 49 -14.71 -2.36 -11.75
N SER A 50 -15.50 -1.70 -10.90
CA SER A 50 -16.93 -1.54 -11.08
C SER A 50 -17.31 -0.68 -12.29
N ALA A 51 -16.49 0.31 -12.62
CA ALA A 51 -16.65 1.17 -13.78
C ALA A 51 -16.56 0.41 -15.11
N VAL A 52 -15.79 -0.69 -15.13
CA VAL A 52 -15.53 -1.47 -16.35
C VAL A 52 -16.36 -2.76 -16.39
N PHE A 53 -16.49 -3.47 -15.27
CA PHE A 53 -17.03 -4.82 -15.22
C PHE A 53 -18.38 -4.95 -14.49
N GLY A 54 -18.93 -3.85 -13.99
CA GLY A 54 -20.21 -3.81 -13.29
C GLY A 54 -20.06 -3.69 -11.78
N GLN A 55 -21.09 -3.16 -11.14
CA GLN A 55 -21.06 -2.81 -9.72
C GLN A 55 -20.80 -3.99 -8.79
N ALA A 56 -20.01 -3.75 -7.75
CA ALA A 56 -19.87 -4.64 -6.61
C ALA A 56 -21.27 -4.93 -6.01
N PRO A 57 -21.64 -6.22 -5.83
CA PRO A 57 -22.97 -6.60 -5.36
C PRO A 57 -23.13 -6.36 -3.84
N PRO A 58 -24.36 -6.32 -3.30
CA PRO A 58 -24.57 -6.31 -1.86
C PRO A 58 -23.81 -7.45 -1.15
N PRO A 59 -23.21 -7.20 0.04
CA PRO A 59 -23.44 -6.05 0.93
C PRO A 59 -22.54 -4.83 0.67
N ASP A 60 -21.84 -4.76 -0.46
CA ASP A 60 -20.90 -3.68 -0.75
C ASP A 60 -21.56 -2.28 -0.76
N GLY A 61 -21.00 -1.37 0.04
CA GLY A 61 -21.49 0.00 0.26
C GLY A 61 -22.64 0.18 1.26
N GLU A 62 -23.19 -0.87 1.87
CA GLU A 62 -24.39 -0.79 2.72
C GLU A 62 -24.24 0.09 3.99
N THR A 63 -23.09 0.05 4.67
CA THR A 63 -22.92 0.66 6.01
C THR A 63 -22.61 2.15 6.00
N TYR A 64 -21.96 2.66 4.95
CA TYR A 64 -21.52 4.06 4.88
C TYR A 64 -22.12 4.82 3.70
N PHE A 65 -22.07 4.23 2.49
CA PHE A 65 -22.58 4.89 1.29
C PHE A 65 -24.09 4.67 1.11
N HIS A 66 -24.63 3.61 1.74
CA HIS A 66 -26.04 3.21 1.68
C HIS A 66 -26.55 2.95 0.25
N SER A 67 -25.63 2.62 -0.66
CA SER A 67 -25.86 2.26 -2.06
C SER A 67 -24.61 1.57 -2.62
N PRO A 68 -24.71 0.83 -3.75
CA PRO A 68 -23.53 0.34 -4.45
C PRO A 68 -22.56 1.49 -4.72
N ALA A 69 -21.35 1.39 -4.16
CA ALA A 69 -20.30 2.41 -4.25
C ALA A 69 -19.08 1.93 -5.04
N GLY A 70 -19.22 0.80 -5.74
CA GLY A 70 -18.19 0.19 -6.57
C GLY A 70 -16.99 -0.42 -5.83
N ARG A 71 -17.04 -0.46 -4.49
CA ARG A 71 -15.97 -0.92 -3.58
C ARG A 71 -16.26 -2.33 -3.10
N TYR A 72 -15.25 -3.19 -2.96
CA TYR A 72 -15.39 -4.51 -2.33
C TYR A 72 -15.27 -4.39 -0.80
N CYS A 73 -16.17 -3.60 -0.23
CA CYS A 73 -16.30 -3.32 1.19
C CYS A 73 -17.72 -2.78 1.42
N ASP A 74 -18.33 -3.13 2.55
CA ASP A 74 -19.63 -2.60 2.97
C ASP A 74 -19.58 -1.10 3.33
N GLY A 75 -18.40 -0.49 3.39
CA GLY A 75 -18.23 0.91 3.74
C GLY A 75 -16.94 1.53 3.20
N ARG A 76 -16.23 2.24 4.09
CA ARG A 76 -15.02 2.99 3.75
C ARG A 76 -13.78 2.09 3.71
N LEU A 77 -12.86 2.45 2.83
CA LEU A 77 -11.54 1.82 2.66
C LEU A 77 -10.47 2.61 3.41
N ILE A 78 -9.29 2.00 3.62
CA ILE A 78 -8.15 2.66 4.28
C ILE A 78 -7.79 4.00 3.59
N VAL A 79 -7.88 4.05 2.26
CA VAL A 79 -7.60 5.26 1.48
C VAL A 79 -8.57 6.42 1.79
N ASP A 80 -9.82 6.14 2.20
CA ASP A 80 -10.76 7.19 2.61
C ASP A 80 -10.34 7.79 3.95
N PHE A 81 -9.94 6.95 4.92
CA PHE A 81 -9.44 7.42 6.21
C PHE A 81 -8.13 8.22 6.04
N MET A 82 -7.28 7.84 5.07
CA MET A 82 -6.10 8.62 4.70
C MET A 82 -6.51 10.01 4.16
N ALA A 83 -7.44 10.07 3.20
CA ALA A 83 -7.93 11.34 2.67
C ALA A 83 -8.55 12.23 3.76
N GLU A 84 -9.41 11.67 4.60
CA GLU A 84 -10.03 12.36 5.74
C GLU A 84 -8.97 12.92 6.70
N SER A 85 -7.89 12.18 6.97
CA SER A 85 -6.81 12.63 7.86
C SER A 85 -6.04 13.85 7.35
N PHE A 86 -6.05 14.08 6.03
CA PHE A 86 -5.47 15.25 5.39
C PHE A 86 -6.50 16.35 5.06
N GLY A 87 -7.77 16.14 5.43
CA GLY A 87 -8.86 17.06 5.10
C GLY A 87 -9.24 17.09 3.62
N LEU A 88 -8.96 16.00 2.90
CA LEU A 88 -9.29 15.83 1.48
C LEU A 88 -10.63 15.08 1.32
N PRO A 89 -11.36 15.29 0.20
CA PRO A 89 -12.49 14.43 -0.14
C PRO A 89 -12.04 13.00 -0.47
N HIS A 90 -12.98 12.05 -0.41
CA HIS A 90 -12.72 10.68 -0.89
C HIS A 90 -12.33 10.68 -2.36
N LEU A 91 -11.40 9.81 -2.73
CA LEU A 91 -10.87 9.75 -4.09
C LEU A 91 -11.91 9.19 -5.06
N SER A 92 -12.00 9.80 -6.24
CA SER A 92 -12.74 9.23 -7.37
C SER A 92 -11.87 8.19 -8.08
N ALA A 93 -12.49 7.08 -8.52
CA ALA A 93 -11.80 6.13 -9.38
C ALA A 93 -11.50 6.79 -10.73
N TYR A 94 -10.30 6.55 -11.27
CA TYR A 94 -9.87 7.10 -12.56
C TYR A 94 -10.83 6.70 -13.70
N LEU A 95 -11.37 5.49 -13.64
CA LEU A 95 -12.23 4.91 -14.66
C LEU A 95 -13.70 5.33 -14.55
N ASP A 96 -14.10 6.00 -13.46
CA ASP A 96 -15.46 6.50 -13.32
C ASP A 96 -15.71 7.69 -14.23
N SER A 97 -16.81 7.62 -14.98
CA SER A 97 -17.20 8.64 -15.97
C SER A 97 -18.20 9.68 -15.44
N VAL A 98 -18.94 9.35 -14.38
CA VAL A 98 -20.04 10.18 -13.86
C VAL A 98 -19.74 10.56 -12.42
N GLY A 99 -19.75 11.87 -12.13
CA GLY A 99 -19.60 12.38 -10.76
C GLY A 99 -18.16 12.48 -10.26
N SER A 100 -17.17 12.06 -11.05
CA SER A 100 -15.76 12.08 -10.67
C SER A 100 -15.23 13.51 -10.47
N ASN A 101 -14.52 13.70 -9.36
CA ASN A 101 -13.77 14.91 -9.07
C ASN A 101 -12.32 14.55 -8.77
N PHE A 102 -11.42 15.01 -9.64
CA PHE A 102 -9.98 14.71 -9.53
C PHE A 102 -9.15 15.89 -9.01
N SER A 103 -9.80 16.94 -8.48
CA SER A 103 -9.11 18.14 -8.00
C SER A 103 -8.10 17.86 -6.90
N HIS A 104 -8.29 16.78 -6.14
CA HIS A 104 -7.41 16.30 -5.06
C HIS A 104 -6.80 14.92 -5.34
N GLY A 105 -6.60 14.61 -6.63
CA GLY A 105 -6.00 13.37 -7.08
C GLY A 105 -7.01 12.33 -7.55
N ALA A 106 -6.51 11.14 -7.83
CA ALA A 106 -7.27 10.06 -8.49
C ALA A 106 -6.85 8.70 -7.95
N ASN A 107 -7.77 7.75 -8.02
CA ASN A 107 -7.50 6.38 -7.64
C ASN A 107 -7.47 5.46 -8.86
N PHE A 108 -6.30 4.85 -9.12
CA PHE A 108 -6.06 3.92 -10.22
C PHE A 108 -6.17 2.45 -9.78
N ALA A 109 -6.40 2.20 -8.48
CA ALA A 109 -6.57 0.84 -7.98
C ALA A 109 -7.79 0.15 -8.59
N THR A 110 -7.67 -1.14 -8.89
CA THR A 110 -8.80 -1.97 -9.33
C THR A 110 -8.82 -3.30 -8.60
N ALA A 111 -10.00 -3.76 -8.18
CA ALA A 111 -10.13 -5.01 -7.44
C ALA A 111 -9.60 -6.21 -8.23
N GLY A 112 -8.79 -7.05 -7.56
CA GLY A 112 -8.12 -8.19 -8.20
C GLY A 112 -6.90 -7.83 -9.04
N SER A 113 -6.42 -6.57 -9.02
CA SER A 113 -5.18 -6.18 -9.70
C SER A 113 -3.95 -6.88 -9.15
N THR A 114 -3.03 -7.20 -10.06
CA THR A 114 -1.73 -7.80 -9.80
C THR A 114 -0.62 -6.84 -10.23
N ILE A 115 0.58 -7.00 -9.68
CA ILE A 115 1.77 -6.28 -10.14
C ILE A 115 2.06 -6.69 -11.58
N ARG A 116 2.15 -8.01 -11.82
CA ARG A 116 2.42 -8.56 -13.15
C ARG A 116 1.12 -8.79 -13.91
N PRO A 117 1.02 -8.47 -15.22
CA PRO A 117 -0.13 -8.82 -16.04
C PRO A 117 -0.47 -10.32 -16.00
N GLN A 118 -1.75 -10.66 -15.91
CA GLN A 118 -2.21 -12.04 -15.96
C GLN A 118 -2.53 -12.44 -17.41
N ASN A 119 -2.13 -13.65 -17.82
CA ASN A 119 -2.45 -14.20 -19.15
C ASN A 119 -3.83 -14.88 -19.18
N THR A 120 -4.80 -14.31 -18.48
CA THR A 120 -6.17 -14.82 -18.36
C THR A 120 -7.15 -13.65 -18.32
N THR A 121 -8.41 -13.89 -18.70
CA THR A 121 -9.47 -12.90 -18.54
C THR A 121 -10.03 -12.90 -17.11
N LEU A 122 -10.66 -11.79 -16.71
CA LEU A 122 -11.38 -11.68 -15.43
C LEU A 122 -12.38 -12.84 -15.24
N ARG A 123 -13.07 -13.27 -16.30
CA ARG A 123 -14.04 -14.38 -16.23
C ARG A 123 -13.38 -15.75 -16.00
N GLN A 124 -12.13 -15.92 -16.40
CA GLN A 124 -11.41 -17.19 -16.27
C GLN A 124 -10.76 -17.34 -14.90
N SER A 125 -10.16 -16.27 -14.38
CA SER A 125 -9.32 -16.35 -13.17
C SER A 125 -9.83 -15.50 -12.01
N GLY A 126 -10.70 -14.53 -12.24
CA GLY A 126 -11.15 -13.56 -11.25
C GLY A 126 -10.17 -12.41 -11.01
N PHE A 127 -9.01 -12.38 -11.68
CA PHE A 127 -8.04 -11.28 -11.56
C PHE A 127 -8.29 -10.18 -12.60
N SER A 128 -8.04 -8.94 -12.20
CA SER A 128 -8.25 -7.77 -13.06
C SER A 128 -7.25 -7.76 -14.21
N PRO A 129 -7.67 -7.42 -15.44
CA PRO A 129 -6.74 -7.16 -16.54
C PRO A 129 -5.99 -5.83 -16.38
N ILE A 130 -6.35 -5.03 -15.38
CA ILE A 130 -5.71 -3.74 -15.08
C ILE A 130 -4.63 -4.00 -14.04
N SER A 131 -3.48 -4.51 -14.49
CA SER A 131 -2.29 -4.71 -13.66
C SER A 131 -1.58 -3.38 -13.35
N LEU A 132 -0.59 -3.40 -12.47
CA LEU A 132 0.08 -2.18 -12.00
C LEU A 132 0.71 -1.36 -13.14
N ASP A 133 1.23 -2.00 -14.19
CA ASP A 133 1.73 -1.33 -15.40
C ASP A 133 0.61 -0.62 -16.18
N VAL A 134 -0.60 -1.17 -16.18
CA VAL A 134 -1.79 -0.52 -16.76
C VAL A 134 -2.19 0.67 -15.91
N GLN A 135 -2.26 0.53 -14.58
CA GLN A 135 -2.54 1.64 -13.66
C GLN A 135 -1.49 2.77 -13.80
N TRP A 136 -0.23 2.41 -14.05
CA TRP A 136 0.80 3.37 -14.40
C TRP A 136 0.48 4.12 -15.71
N ASN A 137 0.08 3.41 -16.77
CA ASN A 137 -0.29 4.05 -18.04
C ASN A 137 -1.48 5.01 -17.85
N GLU A 138 -2.46 4.62 -17.04
CA GLU A 138 -3.60 5.47 -16.65
C GLU A 138 -3.11 6.74 -15.95
N PHE A 139 -2.23 6.62 -14.96
CA PHE A 139 -1.64 7.77 -14.27
C PHE A 139 -0.81 8.65 -15.22
N TYR A 140 0.03 8.07 -16.07
CA TYR A 140 0.88 8.79 -16.99
C TYR A 140 0.07 9.64 -17.96
N ASP A 141 -0.99 9.06 -18.52
CA ASP A 141 -1.92 9.78 -19.38
C ASP A 141 -2.73 10.82 -18.62
N PHE A 142 -3.24 10.46 -17.43
CA PHE A 142 -3.97 11.39 -16.56
C PHE A 142 -3.14 12.62 -16.21
N HIS A 143 -1.88 12.43 -15.80
CA HIS A 143 -0.97 13.50 -15.44
C HIS A 143 -0.85 14.53 -16.56
N ARG A 144 -0.58 14.09 -17.80
CA ARG A 144 -0.41 15.00 -18.94
C ARG A 144 -1.73 15.60 -19.41
N ARG A 145 -2.77 14.78 -19.55
CA ARG A 145 -4.06 15.18 -20.12
C ARG A 145 -4.83 16.09 -19.18
N SER A 146 -4.73 15.87 -17.86
CA SER A 146 -5.37 16.74 -16.88
C SER A 146 -4.91 18.18 -17.04
N GLN A 147 -3.61 18.43 -17.24
CA GLN A 147 -3.10 19.80 -17.42
C GLN A 147 -3.60 20.45 -18.72
N ILE A 148 -3.61 19.71 -19.82
CA ILE A 148 -4.12 20.19 -21.11
C ILE A 148 -5.61 20.58 -21.00
N VAL A 149 -6.42 19.72 -20.37
CA VAL A 149 -7.86 19.93 -20.24
C VAL A 149 -8.15 21.04 -19.22
N ARG A 150 -7.37 21.12 -18.14
CA ARG A 150 -7.49 22.17 -17.13
C ARG A 150 -7.31 23.57 -17.72
N CYS A 151 -6.36 23.75 -18.65
CA CYS A 151 -6.12 25.01 -19.36
C CYS A 151 -7.32 25.53 -20.18
N ARG A 152 -8.34 24.68 -20.43
CA ARG A 152 -9.59 25.11 -21.07
C ARG A 152 -10.46 25.97 -20.15
N GLY A 153 -10.14 26.03 -18.86
CA GLY A 153 -10.85 26.84 -17.87
C GLY A 153 -12.25 26.30 -17.52
N GLY A 154 -13.05 27.14 -16.87
CA GLY A 154 -14.42 26.83 -16.49
C GLY A 154 -14.52 25.68 -15.48
N VAL A 155 -15.30 24.65 -15.80
CA VAL A 155 -15.49 23.49 -14.90
C VAL A 155 -14.22 22.65 -14.79
N TYR A 156 -13.42 22.55 -15.87
CA TYR A 156 -12.21 21.71 -15.89
C TYR A 156 -11.13 22.21 -14.93
N GLU A 157 -11.04 23.53 -14.75
CA GLU A 157 -10.15 24.15 -13.77
C GLU A 157 -10.46 23.69 -12.32
N LYS A 158 -11.74 23.43 -12.02
CA LYS A 158 -12.19 23.04 -10.68
C LYS A 158 -12.12 21.53 -10.44
N LEU A 159 -12.26 20.72 -11.48
CA LEU A 159 -12.33 19.26 -11.38
C LEU A 159 -10.99 18.54 -11.61
N LEU A 160 -9.94 19.25 -12.03
CA LEU A 160 -8.64 18.68 -12.36
C LEU A 160 -7.54 19.26 -11.46
N PRO A 161 -6.52 18.45 -11.09
CA PRO A 161 -5.48 18.85 -10.17
C PRO A 161 -4.57 19.91 -10.79
N LYS A 162 -3.98 20.78 -9.94
CA LYS A 162 -3.01 21.75 -10.41
C LYS A 162 -1.66 21.08 -10.69
N ALA A 163 -0.85 21.67 -11.55
CA ALA A 163 0.45 21.11 -11.91
C ALA A 163 1.36 20.93 -10.68
N GLU A 164 1.36 21.89 -9.77
CA GLU A 164 2.15 21.85 -8.54
C GLU A 164 1.66 20.82 -7.51
N ASP A 165 0.45 20.29 -7.65
CA ASP A 165 -0.10 19.30 -6.72
C ASP A 165 0.56 17.94 -6.93
N PHE A 166 0.96 17.59 -8.16
CA PHE A 166 1.64 16.31 -8.46
C PHE A 166 2.95 16.17 -7.68
N SER A 167 3.80 17.19 -7.65
CA SER A 167 5.07 17.09 -6.91
C SER A 167 4.93 17.14 -5.39
N LYS A 168 3.76 17.54 -4.90
CA LYS A 168 3.43 17.64 -3.48
C LYS A 168 2.50 16.53 -3.02
N ALA A 169 2.01 15.67 -3.90
CA ALA A 169 1.02 14.65 -3.60
C ALA A 169 1.61 13.48 -2.81
N LEU A 170 0.71 12.74 -2.15
CA LEU A 170 1.00 11.42 -1.61
C LEU A 170 0.69 10.35 -2.66
N TYR A 171 1.65 9.48 -2.92
CA TYR A 171 1.52 8.34 -3.83
C TYR A 171 1.40 7.06 -3.02
N ALA A 172 0.20 6.49 -2.96
CA ALA A 172 -0.10 5.30 -2.16
C ALA A 172 -0.11 4.03 -3.03
N PHE A 173 0.46 2.94 -2.50
CA PHE A 173 0.54 1.64 -3.15
C PHE A 173 0.09 0.54 -2.18
N ASP A 174 -0.92 -0.24 -2.56
CA ASP A 174 -1.36 -1.48 -1.88
C ASP A 174 -1.63 -2.55 -2.94
N ILE A 175 -0.60 -3.35 -3.27
CA ILE A 175 -0.64 -4.34 -4.35
C ILE A 175 0.35 -5.48 -4.12
N GLY A 176 0.08 -6.64 -4.73
CA GLY A 176 0.97 -7.82 -4.71
C GLY A 176 0.33 -9.06 -4.06
N GLN A 177 -0.71 -8.88 -3.24
CA GLN A 177 -1.46 -10.00 -2.64
C GLN A 177 -2.03 -10.93 -3.72
N ASN A 178 -2.63 -10.32 -4.75
CA ASN A 178 -3.27 -11.07 -5.83
C ASN A 178 -2.27 -11.87 -6.65
N ASP A 179 -1.02 -11.42 -6.83
CA ASP A 179 0.02 -12.17 -7.55
C ASP A 179 0.36 -13.49 -6.84
N ILE A 180 0.38 -13.49 -5.50
CA ILE A 180 0.58 -14.69 -4.70
C ILE A 180 -0.60 -15.63 -4.89
N THR A 181 -1.83 -15.13 -4.72
CA THR A 181 -3.03 -15.97 -4.83
C THR A 181 -3.30 -16.44 -6.26
N SER A 182 -2.89 -15.70 -7.28
CA SER A 182 -3.05 -16.13 -8.69
C SER A 182 -2.14 -17.29 -9.03
N GLY A 183 -0.92 -17.32 -8.46
CA GLY A 183 -0.05 -18.48 -8.54
C GLY A 183 -0.71 -19.72 -7.93
N TYR A 184 -1.22 -19.62 -6.71
CA TYR A 184 -1.88 -20.75 -6.06
C TYR A 184 -3.15 -21.22 -6.75
N PHE A 185 -4.00 -20.32 -7.23
CA PHE A 185 -5.20 -20.69 -8.01
C PHE A 185 -4.87 -21.28 -9.38
N SER A 186 -3.62 -21.13 -9.83
CA SER A 186 -3.08 -21.82 -11.00
C SER A 186 -2.37 -23.14 -10.65
N ASN A 187 -2.62 -23.70 -9.46
CA ASN A 187 -2.02 -24.93 -8.93
C ASN A 187 -0.48 -24.89 -8.84
N MET A 188 0.11 -23.72 -8.65
CA MET A 188 1.55 -23.61 -8.38
C MET A 188 1.85 -24.04 -6.94
N SER A 189 2.97 -24.73 -6.77
CA SER A 189 3.56 -25.02 -5.45
C SER A 189 4.18 -23.77 -4.83
N ASP A 190 4.43 -23.80 -3.51
CA ASP A 190 5.10 -22.70 -2.80
C ASP A 190 6.43 -22.32 -3.45
N SER A 191 7.22 -23.29 -3.91
CA SER A 191 8.51 -23.01 -4.55
C SER A 191 8.35 -22.26 -5.87
N GLN A 192 7.32 -22.58 -6.66
CA GLN A 192 7.00 -21.88 -7.91
C GLN A 192 6.50 -20.47 -7.66
N VAL A 193 5.65 -20.27 -6.63
CA VAL A 193 5.20 -18.93 -6.24
C VAL A 193 6.36 -18.08 -5.72
N LYS A 194 7.17 -18.63 -4.81
CA LYS A 194 8.38 -17.97 -4.28
C LYS A 194 9.37 -17.61 -5.41
N ALA A 195 9.46 -18.41 -6.47
CA ALA A 195 10.42 -18.21 -7.56
C ALA A 195 10.15 -16.96 -8.41
N PHE A 196 8.90 -16.51 -8.55
CA PHE A 196 8.59 -15.31 -9.33
C PHE A 196 8.53 -14.01 -8.51
N ILE A 197 8.59 -14.07 -7.17
CA ILE A 197 8.57 -12.86 -6.32
C ILE A 197 9.65 -11.84 -6.71
N PRO A 198 10.91 -12.22 -7.00
CA PRO A 198 11.92 -11.24 -7.41
C PRO A 198 11.53 -10.44 -8.67
N ASP A 199 10.85 -11.07 -9.63
CA ASP A 199 10.34 -10.41 -10.84
C ASP A 199 9.23 -9.40 -10.51
N LEU A 200 8.28 -9.77 -9.63
CA LEU A 200 7.24 -8.83 -9.16
C LEU A 200 7.84 -7.60 -8.48
N ILE A 201 8.81 -7.83 -7.59
CA ILE A 201 9.47 -6.77 -6.85
C ILE A 201 10.28 -5.85 -7.79
N SER A 202 10.89 -6.40 -8.84
CA SER A 202 11.53 -5.61 -9.90
C SER A 202 10.53 -4.73 -10.64
N GLN A 203 9.40 -5.29 -11.07
CA GLN A 203 8.36 -4.52 -11.78
C GLN A 203 7.77 -3.42 -10.89
N PHE A 204 7.49 -3.72 -9.61
CA PHE A 204 7.04 -2.71 -8.65
C PHE A 204 8.06 -1.57 -8.51
N LYS A 205 9.35 -1.89 -8.40
CA LYS A 205 10.44 -0.91 -8.33
C LYS A 205 10.45 0.02 -9.53
N ASP A 206 10.25 -0.52 -10.73
CA ASP A 206 10.21 0.25 -11.97
C ASP A 206 9.06 1.26 -11.94
N ILE A 207 7.85 0.85 -11.54
CA ILE A 207 6.69 1.76 -11.45
C ILE A 207 6.94 2.89 -10.46
N VAL A 208 7.47 2.61 -9.26
CA VAL A 208 7.82 3.66 -8.28
C VAL A 208 8.84 4.64 -8.86
N THR A 209 9.84 4.12 -9.58
CA THR A 209 10.86 4.94 -10.25
C THR A 209 10.26 5.81 -11.36
N TRP A 210 9.29 5.29 -12.11
CA TRP A 210 8.62 6.05 -13.16
C TRP A 210 7.71 7.14 -12.60
N VAL A 211 6.97 6.87 -11.53
CA VAL A 211 6.18 7.87 -10.79
C VAL A 211 7.09 8.98 -10.24
N TYR A 212 8.25 8.62 -9.69
CA TYR A 212 9.27 9.60 -9.31
C TYR A 212 9.74 10.47 -10.49
N GLY A 213 9.94 9.84 -11.66
CA GLY A 213 10.27 10.51 -12.91
C GLY A 213 9.18 11.47 -13.42
N GLN A 214 7.93 11.30 -12.98
CA GLN A 214 6.82 12.23 -13.23
C GLN A 214 6.66 13.32 -12.15
N GLY A 215 7.64 13.43 -11.25
CA GLY A 215 7.65 14.45 -10.20
C GLY A 215 7.14 13.95 -8.85
N GLY A 216 6.77 12.67 -8.70
CA GLY A 216 6.34 12.14 -7.41
C GLY A 216 7.46 12.19 -6.36
N ARG A 217 7.13 12.63 -5.14
CA ARG A 217 8.13 12.82 -4.06
C ARG A 217 7.75 12.17 -2.73
N SER A 218 6.50 11.84 -2.48
CA SER A 218 6.09 11.22 -1.21
C SER A 218 5.35 9.92 -1.49
N PHE A 219 5.93 8.79 -1.05
CA PHE A 219 5.44 7.45 -1.33
C PHE A 219 5.01 6.75 -0.04
N TRP A 220 3.86 6.10 -0.07
CA TRP A 220 3.27 5.34 1.02
C TRP A 220 2.98 3.92 0.54
N ILE A 221 3.86 2.99 0.89
CA ILE A 221 3.92 1.65 0.31
C ILE A 221 3.51 0.63 1.37
N HIS A 222 2.34 0.01 1.17
CA HIS A 222 1.85 -1.07 1.99
C HIS A 222 2.50 -2.39 1.55
N ASN A 223 2.82 -3.23 2.52
CA ASN A 223 3.13 -4.63 2.27
C ASN A 223 1.83 -5.46 2.20
N THR A 224 1.91 -6.71 1.75
CA THR A 224 0.70 -7.56 1.68
C THR A 224 0.28 -8.03 3.08
N GLY A 225 -1.01 -8.30 3.25
CA GLY A 225 -1.57 -8.92 4.45
C GLY A 225 -1.18 -10.39 4.61
N PRO A 226 -1.60 -11.04 5.72
CA PRO A 226 -1.38 -12.46 5.92
C PRO A 226 -2.30 -13.28 5.01
N VAL A 227 -1.77 -13.68 3.85
CA VAL A 227 -2.50 -14.40 2.78
C VAL A 227 -3.16 -15.68 3.31
N GLY A 228 -2.50 -16.40 4.20
CA GLY A 228 -3.02 -17.62 4.80
C GLY A 228 -4.19 -17.40 5.75
N CYS A 229 -4.48 -16.15 6.12
CA CYS A 229 -5.64 -15.79 6.95
C CYS A 229 -6.85 -15.34 6.13
N LEU A 230 -6.78 -15.35 4.80
CA LEU A 230 -7.87 -14.91 3.93
C LEU A 230 -8.91 -16.02 3.77
N ALA A 231 -10.17 -15.71 4.03
CA ALA A 231 -11.27 -16.67 3.97
C ALA A 231 -11.37 -17.36 2.61
N TYR A 232 -11.23 -16.60 1.51
CA TYR A 232 -11.30 -17.16 0.16
C TYR A 232 -10.10 -18.04 -0.21
N VAL A 233 -8.94 -17.84 0.44
CA VAL A 233 -7.77 -18.71 0.28
C VAL A 233 -8.01 -20.01 1.02
N LEU A 234 -8.47 -19.94 2.27
CA LEU A 234 -8.78 -21.10 3.11
C LEU A 234 -9.96 -21.95 2.60
N ASP A 235 -10.92 -21.31 1.93
CA ASP A 235 -12.07 -21.99 1.31
C ASP A 235 -11.67 -22.73 0.01
N ARG A 236 -10.83 -22.11 -0.82
CA ARG A 236 -10.54 -22.63 -2.17
C ARG A 236 -9.32 -23.53 -2.27
N ILE A 237 -8.38 -23.42 -1.35
CA ILE A 237 -7.14 -24.19 -1.37
C ILE A 237 -7.11 -25.12 -0.16
N PRO A 238 -7.07 -26.45 -0.36
CA PRO A 238 -6.96 -27.39 0.74
C PRO A 238 -5.67 -27.19 1.52
N VAL A 239 -5.77 -27.17 2.85
CA VAL A 239 -4.64 -27.04 3.78
C VAL A 239 -4.73 -28.15 4.82
N LEU A 240 -3.61 -28.77 5.18
CA LEU A 240 -3.60 -29.80 6.22
C LEU A 240 -3.80 -29.15 7.59
N ALA A 241 -4.48 -29.83 8.51
CA ALA A 241 -4.68 -29.32 9.88
C ALA A 241 -3.37 -29.00 10.61
N ALA A 242 -2.27 -29.69 10.26
CA ALA A 242 -0.94 -29.44 10.82
C ALA A 242 -0.27 -28.15 10.29
N GLU A 243 -0.77 -27.59 9.19
CA GLU A 243 -0.26 -26.38 8.53
C GLU A 243 -1.03 -25.12 8.96
N VAL A 244 -2.05 -25.27 9.80
CA VAL A 244 -2.86 -24.17 10.32
C VAL A 244 -2.32 -23.75 11.69
N ASP A 245 -2.04 -22.46 11.84
CA ASP A 245 -1.56 -21.89 13.10
C ASP A 245 -2.68 -21.75 14.16
N ARG A 246 -2.32 -21.24 15.34
CA ARG A 246 -3.29 -21.03 16.43
C ARG A 246 -4.34 -19.96 16.15
N ALA A 247 -4.09 -19.08 15.18
CA ALA A 247 -5.01 -18.05 14.73
C ALA A 247 -5.99 -18.56 13.66
N GLY A 248 -5.79 -19.79 13.15
CA GLY A 248 -6.59 -20.38 12.08
C GLY A 248 -6.06 -20.07 10.68
N CYS A 249 -4.82 -19.56 10.58
CA CYS A 249 -4.23 -19.19 9.30
C CYS A 249 -3.32 -20.29 8.73
N ALA A 250 -3.34 -20.46 7.41
CA ALA A 250 -2.47 -21.38 6.70
C ALA A 250 -1.02 -20.85 6.65
N THR A 251 -0.14 -21.51 7.40
CA THR A 251 1.26 -21.10 7.56
C THR A 251 2.04 -21.06 6.24
N PRO A 252 1.93 -22.05 5.31
CA PRO A 252 2.68 -22.03 4.06
C PRO A 252 2.44 -20.77 3.21
N PHE A 253 1.19 -20.29 3.15
CA PHE A 253 0.83 -19.10 2.38
C PHE A 253 1.32 -17.82 3.06
N ASN A 254 1.28 -17.77 4.40
CA ASN A 254 1.85 -16.67 5.18
C ASN A 254 3.38 -16.57 4.99
N GLU A 255 4.10 -17.70 4.92
CA GLU A 255 5.55 -17.67 4.65
C GLU A 255 5.88 -17.04 3.28
N VAL A 256 5.05 -17.25 2.26
CA VAL A 256 5.20 -16.64 0.95
C VAL A 256 4.91 -15.14 1.01
N ALA A 257 3.84 -14.74 1.69
CA ALA A 257 3.51 -13.34 1.93
C ALA A 257 4.65 -12.62 2.67
N GLU A 258 5.24 -13.24 3.69
CA GLU A 258 6.38 -12.71 4.42
C GLU A 258 7.64 -12.61 3.57
N LEU A 259 7.88 -13.57 2.66
CA LEU A 259 8.99 -13.48 1.71
C LEU A 259 8.82 -12.29 0.77
N PHE A 260 7.63 -12.09 0.21
CA PHE A 260 7.30 -10.92 -0.59
C PHE A 260 7.54 -9.63 0.20
N ASN A 261 7.01 -9.55 1.43
CA ASN A 261 7.13 -8.39 2.30
C ASN A 261 8.59 -8.05 2.65
N ARG A 262 9.44 -9.06 2.91
CA ARG A 262 10.88 -8.85 3.12
C ARG A 262 11.55 -8.25 1.88
N GLN A 263 11.32 -8.81 0.71
CA GLN A 263 11.92 -8.29 -0.54
C GLN A 263 11.41 -6.89 -0.90
N LEU A 264 10.12 -6.61 -0.68
CA LEU A 264 9.56 -5.28 -0.85
C LEU A 264 10.23 -4.26 0.07
N LYS A 265 10.42 -4.62 1.36
CA LYS A 265 11.12 -3.76 2.33
C LYS A 265 12.55 -3.47 1.89
N ASP A 266 13.28 -4.48 1.43
CA ASP A 266 14.66 -4.33 0.93
C ASP A 266 14.71 -3.39 -0.28
N VAL A 267 13.77 -3.50 -1.23
CA VAL A 267 13.66 -2.60 -2.37
C VAL A 267 13.26 -1.18 -1.96
N VAL A 268 12.39 -0.99 -0.98
CA VAL A 268 12.10 0.36 -0.46
C VAL A 268 13.35 1.00 0.16
N VAL A 269 14.17 0.22 0.88
CA VAL A 269 15.46 0.70 1.40
C VAL A 269 16.43 1.06 0.27
N GLN A 270 16.45 0.29 -0.82
CA GLN A 270 17.24 0.61 -2.00
C GLN A 270 16.75 1.89 -2.68
N LEU A 271 15.44 2.03 -2.93
CA LEU A 271 14.84 3.19 -3.57
C LEU A 271 15.08 4.49 -2.79
N ARG A 272 15.12 4.46 -1.45
CA ARG A 272 15.51 5.63 -0.64
C ARG A 272 16.92 6.14 -0.94
N LYS A 273 17.83 5.28 -1.39
CA LYS A 273 19.19 5.66 -1.79
C LYS A 273 19.23 6.16 -3.24
N GLU A 274 18.44 5.55 -4.11
CA GLU A 274 18.40 5.85 -5.55
C GLU A 274 17.57 7.10 -5.87
N LEU A 275 16.58 7.43 -5.04
CA LEU A 275 15.63 8.53 -5.21
C LEU A 275 15.77 9.57 -4.08
N PRO A 276 16.88 10.33 -4.03
CA PRO A 276 17.23 11.16 -2.86
C PRO A 276 16.28 12.33 -2.59
N GLU A 277 15.49 12.76 -3.57
CA GLU A 277 14.47 13.80 -3.37
C GLU A 277 13.14 13.24 -2.84
N ALA A 278 12.98 11.92 -2.77
CA ALA A 278 11.74 11.28 -2.37
C ALA A 278 11.77 10.79 -0.92
N ALA A 279 10.64 10.96 -0.23
CA ALA A 279 10.34 10.26 1.01
C ALA A 279 9.55 8.98 0.70
N LEU A 280 10.12 7.81 1.02
CA LEU A 280 9.43 6.53 0.86
C LEU A 280 9.13 5.91 2.22
N THR A 281 7.84 5.74 2.53
CA THR A 281 7.36 5.10 3.76
C THR A 281 6.92 3.69 3.47
N TYR A 282 7.50 2.72 4.18
CA TYR A 282 7.06 1.32 4.14
C TYR A 282 6.12 1.08 5.32
N VAL A 283 4.96 0.47 5.05
CA VAL A 283 3.88 0.26 6.03
C VAL A 283 3.68 -1.23 6.21
N ASP A 284 3.83 -1.70 7.45
CA ASP A 284 3.69 -3.11 7.80
C ASP A 284 2.23 -3.48 8.10
N VAL A 285 1.43 -3.52 7.04
CA VAL A 285 0.02 -3.95 7.06
C VAL A 285 -0.12 -5.40 7.49
N TYR A 286 0.83 -6.28 7.14
CA TYR A 286 0.85 -7.68 7.60
C TYR A 286 0.71 -7.78 9.11
N SER A 287 1.61 -7.13 9.85
CA SER A 287 1.63 -7.18 11.31
C SER A 287 0.37 -6.57 11.92
N LEU A 288 -0.17 -5.50 11.31
CA LEU A 288 -1.42 -4.87 11.75
C LEU A 288 -2.62 -5.82 11.59
N LYS A 289 -2.80 -6.39 10.39
CA LYS A 289 -3.88 -7.34 10.08
C LYS A 289 -3.76 -8.60 10.94
N TYR A 290 -2.56 -9.18 11.06
CA TYR A 290 -2.35 -10.37 11.88
C TYR A 290 -2.59 -10.10 13.38
N ASN A 291 -2.19 -8.93 13.90
CA ASN A 291 -2.53 -8.53 15.27
C ASN A 291 -4.04 -8.42 15.49
N LEU A 292 -4.76 -7.85 14.51
CA LEU A 292 -6.21 -7.73 14.53
C LEU A 292 -6.89 -9.10 14.59
N ILE A 293 -6.47 -10.04 13.73
CA ILE A 293 -6.98 -11.42 13.68
C ILE A 293 -6.75 -12.11 15.03
N THR A 294 -5.52 -12.08 15.53
CA THR A 294 -5.13 -12.77 16.78
C THR A 294 -5.79 -12.18 18.04
N HIS A 295 -6.23 -10.92 17.99
CA HIS A 295 -6.87 -10.23 19.11
C HIS A 295 -8.32 -9.79 18.80
N ALA A 296 -8.98 -10.40 17.82
CA ALA A 296 -10.27 -9.96 17.28
C ALA A 296 -11.34 -9.72 18.35
N ARG A 297 -11.42 -10.59 19.36
CA ARG A 297 -12.38 -10.42 20.48
C ARG A 297 -12.20 -9.12 21.25
N LYS A 298 -10.96 -8.61 21.38
CA LYS A 298 -10.67 -7.32 22.02
C LYS A 298 -11.27 -6.15 21.24
N TYR A 299 -11.41 -6.31 19.93
CA TYR A 299 -11.97 -5.32 19.01
C TYR A 299 -13.45 -5.59 18.67
N GLY A 300 -14.12 -6.48 19.41
CA GLY A 300 -15.54 -6.79 19.20
C GLY A 300 -15.83 -7.72 18.01
N MET A 301 -14.80 -8.34 17.42
CA MET A 301 -14.97 -9.27 16.32
C MET A 301 -15.07 -10.72 16.82
N HIS A 302 -16.15 -11.39 16.41
CA HIS A 302 -16.42 -12.79 16.78
C HIS A 302 -15.83 -13.82 15.80
N TRP A 303 -15.66 -13.43 14.54
CA TRP A 303 -15.09 -14.27 13.47
C TRP A 303 -13.87 -13.54 12.87
N PRO A 304 -12.65 -13.95 13.22
CA PRO A 304 -11.44 -13.16 12.98
C PRO A 304 -10.81 -13.33 11.60
N ILE A 305 -11.26 -14.30 10.80
CA ILE A 305 -10.68 -14.58 9.48
C ILE A 305 -11.10 -13.46 8.52
N LEU A 306 -10.11 -12.87 7.83
CA LEU A 306 -10.27 -11.72 6.92
C LEU A 306 -10.81 -12.13 5.55
#